data_AF-A0A0L0NUU4-F1
#
_entry.id   AF-A0A0L0NUU4-F1
#
_cell.length_a   1.000
_cell.length_b   1.000
_cell.length_c   1.000
_cell.angle_alpha   90.00
_cell.angle_beta   90.00
_cell.angle_gamma   90.00
#
_symmetry.space_group_name_H-M   'P 1'
#
loop_
_entity.id
_entity.type
_entity.pdbx_description
1 polymer ?
#
loop_
_entity_poly.entity_id
_entity_poly.type
_entity_poly.pdbx_seq_one_letter_code
_entity_poly.pdbx_strand_id
1 'polypeptide(L)'
;MTLPFIRLLELPIHLELVRDLVLKAAQLHEKTSSLSQIELAGYFLKVVVLLVPRLLEKNLPQEIAVRDFRSQTDPELLFFNGKFLEVIPMRIPGNAFEVSPFQRTLVSTPIDEDVLKEKVLELSNQHITIDDLLIKNPDWEEHNYKYYPGYGQEVPKDWFHTEELNKPLVEVFALDCEFCETESGDQLARISIVDFNRNVVYDKIVKPENVITDYRLRYLGITKGMMDMATTTEAEVRKTLKRLISASDVLVGHSLLFDVSVLKMVHPKIVDTCVIYEHKKKKPYRASLKSLCKTHLGRKIQVGEKGHSSVEDAIACIDLLQLKLSRGMLYGQYPNLQPISYMIEEKTTFIDKLMDEWQIAPCFHDTFTHVSVANDDEAVEKLKGAVEGSKLVFCKLSDFEEASKEQMVKLDRQLYRAWNDLPANSLFIVLGENDVKPEISQLNRQRCQYFRKLRQGEKRSSIAVTDRFGYGHKKKLKSMVEEAKKAVALFTVKMEI
;
A
#
# COMPACT_ATOMS: atom_id res chain seq x y z
N MET A 1 34.97 -7.85 -7.32
CA MET A 1 35.40 -6.72 -8.18
C MET A 1 34.25 -5.72 -8.27
N THR A 2 34.54 -4.42 -8.27
CA THR A 2 33.53 -3.39 -8.61
C THR A 2 33.21 -3.52 -10.08
N LEU A 3 31.93 -3.45 -10.42
CA LEU A 3 31.51 -3.47 -11.81
C LEU A 3 32.04 -2.19 -12.50
N PRO A 4 32.87 -2.28 -13.56
CA PRO A 4 33.52 -1.12 -14.17
C PRO A 4 32.55 0.00 -14.58
N PHE A 5 31.31 -0.36 -14.95
CA PHE A 5 30.30 0.62 -15.37
C PHE A 5 29.76 1.48 -14.24
N ILE A 6 29.82 1.04 -12.97
CA ILE A 6 29.33 1.82 -11.83
C ILE A 6 30.06 3.16 -11.74
N ARG A 7 31.35 3.17 -12.09
CA ARG A 7 32.20 4.36 -12.08
C ARG A 7 31.87 5.38 -13.17
N LEU A 8 31.03 5.00 -14.14
CA LEU A 8 30.58 5.87 -15.22
C LEU A 8 29.22 6.52 -14.90
N LEU A 9 28.57 6.14 -13.80
CA LEU A 9 27.26 6.66 -13.42
C LEU A 9 27.39 8.04 -12.78
N GLU A 10 26.51 8.96 -13.17
CA GLU A 10 26.34 10.21 -12.44
C GLU A 10 25.66 9.94 -11.10
N LEU A 11 26.28 10.39 -10.02
CA LEU A 11 25.80 10.19 -8.65
C LEU A 11 25.02 11.42 -8.14
N PRO A 12 23.97 11.25 -7.33
CA PRO A 12 23.39 9.97 -6.89
C PRO A 12 22.55 9.30 -7.99
N ILE A 13 22.56 7.97 -8.04
CA ILE A 13 21.76 7.23 -9.02
C ILE A 13 20.29 7.12 -8.59
N HIS A 14 19.38 6.99 -9.54
CA HIS A 14 17.97 6.76 -9.23
C HIS A 14 17.67 5.29 -8.97
N LEU A 15 16.73 4.98 -8.06
CA LEU A 15 16.29 3.60 -7.77
C LEU A 15 15.82 2.85 -9.02
N GLU A 16 15.20 3.54 -9.96
CA GLU A 16 14.75 2.98 -11.24
C GLU A 16 15.91 2.43 -12.08
N LEU A 17 17.09 3.06 -12.02
CA LEU A 17 18.28 2.55 -12.69
C LEU A 17 18.75 1.21 -12.10
N VAL A 18 18.62 1.05 -10.78
CA VAL A 18 18.94 -0.22 -10.10
C VAL A 18 17.95 -1.31 -10.50
N ARG A 19 16.64 -1.00 -10.55
CA ARG A 19 15.63 -1.92 -11.10
C ARG A 19 16.00 -2.37 -12.50
N ASP A 20 16.31 -1.43 -13.39
CA ASP A 20 16.58 -1.73 -14.80
C ASP A 20 17.87 -2.57 -14.95
N LEU A 21 18.87 -2.33 -14.09
CA LEU A 21 20.08 -3.15 -13.99
C LEU A 21 19.76 -4.57 -13.50
N VAL A 22 18.94 -4.72 -12.46
CA VAL A 22 18.49 -6.02 -11.93
C VAL A 22 17.75 -6.80 -13.01
N LEU A 23 16.80 -6.16 -13.70
CA LEU A 23 16.05 -6.76 -14.81
C LEU A 23 16.99 -7.21 -15.92
N LYS A 24 17.88 -6.33 -16.38
CA LYS A 24 18.87 -6.66 -17.42
C LYS A 24 19.79 -7.80 -16.98
N ALA A 25 20.26 -7.81 -15.74
CA ALA A 25 21.10 -8.88 -15.21
C ALA A 25 20.36 -10.22 -15.12
N ALA A 26 19.05 -10.21 -14.84
CA ALA A 26 18.23 -11.40 -14.73
C ALA A 26 17.80 -11.96 -16.09
N GLN A 27 17.62 -11.12 -17.12
CA GLN A 27 17.22 -11.54 -18.47
C GLN A 27 18.39 -12.01 -19.37
N LEU A 28 19.64 -11.74 -18.99
CA LEU A 28 20.79 -12.15 -19.79
C LEU A 28 20.96 -13.68 -19.72
N HIS A 29 20.50 -14.35 -20.78
CA HIS A 29 20.88 -15.70 -21.14
C HIS A 29 22.16 -15.66 -22.01
N GLU A 30 23.03 -16.66 -21.87
CA GLU A 30 24.32 -16.71 -22.55
C GLU A 30 24.23 -16.33 -24.05
N LYS A 31 25.07 -15.37 -24.45
CA LYS A 31 25.29 -14.86 -25.82
C LYS A 31 24.14 -14.11 -26.49
N THR A 32 24.10 -12.79 -26.27
CA THR A 32 23.77 -11.86 -27.36
C THR A 32 24.83 -10.77 -27.46
N SER A 33 25.38 -10.65 -28.66
CA SER A 33 26.32 -9.60 -29.05
C SER A 33 25.54 -8.43 -29.63
N SER A 34 25.97 -7.22 -29.25
CA SER A 34 25.47 -5.91 -29.64
C SER A 34 24.27 -5.37 -28.85
N LEU A 35 24.58 -4.51 -27.87
CA LEU A 35 23.97 -3.19 -27.73
C LEU A 35 24.86 -2.30 -26.86
N SER A 36 25.16 -1.13 -27.40
CA SER A 36 26.10 -0.12 -26.94
C SER A 36 25.79 0.44 -25.55
N GLN A 37 26.87 0.69 -24.80
CA GLN A 37 26.97 1.45 -23.54
C GLN A 37 26.18 0.88 -22.35
N ILE A 38 26.60 -0.31 -21.91
CA ILE A 38 26.91 -0.73 -20.53
C ILE A 38 27.39 -2.18 -20.71
N GLU A 39 28.69 -2.44 -20.60
CA GLU A 39 29.28 -3.78 -20.64
C GLU A 39 28.90 -4.56 -19.36
N LEU A 40 27.61 -4.86 -19.19
CA LEU A 40 27.14 -5.99 -18.40
C LEU A 40 27.22 -7.20 -19.34
N ALA A 41 28.45 -7.64 -19.65
CA ALA A 41 28.63 -8.87 -20.41
C ALA A 41 27.92 -10.02 -19.66
N GLY A 42 27.10 -10.79 -20.36
CA GLY A 42 26.10 -11.71 -19.80
C GLY A 42 26.66 -12.89 -19.02
N TYR A 43 27.04 -12.66 -17.76
CA TYR A 43 27.69 -13.66 -16.90
C TYR A 43 26.85 -14.15 -15.71
N PHE A 44 25.80 -13.44 -15.28
CA PHE A 44 25.22 -13.75 -13.97
C PHE A 44 24.28 -14.96 -13.98
N LEU A 45 24.71 -16.03 -13.31
CA LEU A 45 23.92 -17.23 -13.09
C LEU A 45 22.73 -16.92 -12.18
N LYS A 46 22.95 -16.09 -11.15
CA LYS A 46 21.93 -15.66 -10.19
C LYS A 46 22.06 -14.17 -9.88
N VAL A 47 20.93 -13.53 -9.64
CA VAL A 47 20.85 -12.14 -9.16
C VAL A 47 20.15 -12.15 -7.81
N VAL A 48 20.80 -11.62 -6.78
CA VAL A 48 20.27 -11.56 -5.42
C VAL A 48 20.30 -10.12 -4.94
N VAL A 49 19.13 -9.62 -4.53
CA VAL A 49 18.93 -8.25 -4.04
C VAL A 49 18.43 -8.30 -2.61
N LEU A 50 19.24 -7.81 -1.68
CA LEU A 50 18.86 -7.69 -0.27
C LEU A 50 18.42 -6.26 0.01
N LEU A 51 17.25 -6.11 0.63
CA LEU A 51 16.74 -4.85 1.11
C LEU A 51 16.96 -4.78 2.62
N VAL A 52 17.67 -3.76 3.07
CA VAL A 52 17.96 -3.50 4.48
C VAL A 52 17.43 -2.11 4.81
N PRO A 53 16.15 -2.00 5.26
CA PRO A 53 15.60 -0.74 5.71
C PRO A 53 16.51 -0.08 6.74
N ARG A 54 16.59 1.25 6.73
CA ARG A 54 17.40 2.09 7.65
C ARG A 54 18.91 1.99 7.49
N LEU A 55 19.43 1.18 6.57
CA LEU A 55 20.84 1.19 6.22
C LEU A 55 21.14 2.43 5.34
N LEU A 56 21.90 3.39 5.86
CA LEU A 56 22.26 4.60 5.12
C LEU A 56 23.78 4.77 5.05
N GLU A 57 24.23 5.65 4.15
CA GLU A 57 25.65 5.95 3.95
C GLU A 57 26.38 6.31 5.26
N LYS A 58 25.74 7.11 6.11
CA LYS A 58 26.27 7.52 7.43
C LYS A 58 26.46 6.36 8.42
N ASN A 59 25.82 5.22 8.16
CA ASN A 59 25.86 4.03 9.01
C ASN A 59 26.91 3.02 8.54
N LEU A 60 27.42 3.18 7.32
CA LEU A 60 28.43 2.30 6.76
C LEU A 60 29.84 2.72 7.21
N PRO A 61 30.79 1.78 7.29
CA PRO A 61 32.19 2.09 7.62
C PRO A 61 32.76 3.20 6.73
N GLN A 62 33.42 4.18 7.35
CA GLN A 62 34.02 5.32 6.64
C GLN A 62 35.07 4.87 5.61
N GLU A 63 35.72 3.72 5.83
CA GLU A 63 36.69 3.11 4.92
C GLU A 63 36.10 2.68 3.56
N ILE A 64 34.78 2.39 3.50
CA ILE A 64 34.07 2.05 2.26
C ILE A 64 33.63 3.34 1.52
N ALA A 65 33.39 4.41 2.29
CA ALA A 65 32.97 5.72 1.77
C ALA A 65 34.15 6.59 1.30
N VAL A 66 35.34 6.43 1.90
CA VAL A 66 36.56 7.19 1.60
C VAL A 66 37.67 6.20 1.28
N ARG A 67 38.19 6.24 0.06
CA ARG A 67 39.26 5.36 -0.48
C ARG A 67 40.61 5.51 0.24
N ASP A 68 40.67 5.43 1.56
CA ASP A 68 41.93 5.46 2.30
C ASP A 68 42.27 4.03 2.78
N PHE A 69 43.00 3.29 1.94
CA PHE A 69 43.52 1.95 2.26
C PHE A 69 44.54 1.93 3.40
N ARG A 70 44.71 3.05 4.13
CA ARG A 70 45.64 3.23 5.25
C ARG A 70 44.96 3.39 6.61
N SER A 71 43.62 3.52 6.67
CA SER A 71 42.88 3.53 7.93
C SER A 71 42.64 2.10 8.43
N GLN A 72 42.72 1.91 9.75
CA GLN A 72 42.48 0.64 10.42
C GLN A 72 41.05 0.16 10.11
N THR A 73 40.91 -0.87 9.27
CA THR A 73 39.62 -1.49 8.99
C THR A 73 39.00 -2.01 10.28
N ASP A 74 37.73 -1.71 10.55
CA ASP A 74 37.03 -2.32 11.70
C ASP A 74 37.09 -3.86 11.58
N PRO A 75 37.77 -4.55 12.51
CA PRO A 75 37.97 -6.00 12.42
C PRO A 75 36.67 -6.79 12.61
N GLU A 76 35.58 -6.15 13.03
CA GLU A 76 34.28 -6.78 13.25
C GLU A 76 33.33 -6.67 12.03
N LEU A 77 33.70 -5.90 10.99
CA LEU A 77 32.92 -5.66 9.77
C LEU A 77 33.66 -6.14 8.50
N LEU A 78 34.23 -7.34 8.59
CA LEU A 78 35.11 -7.90 7.56
C LEU A 78 34.41 -8.12 6.23
N PHE A 79 33.13 -8.47 6.22
CA PHE A 79 32.41 -8.68 4.96
C PHE A 79 32.18 -7.37 4.23
N PHE A 80 31.69 -6.35 4.94
CA PHE A 80 31.51 -5.01 4.40
C PHE A 80 32.82 -4.47 3.81
N ASN A 81 33.89 -4.49 4.62
CA ASN A 81 35.20 -3.98 4.24
C ASN A 81 35.89 -4.80 3.14
N GLY A 82 35.61 -6.11 3.08
CA GLY A 82 36.28 -7.03 2.15
C GLY A 82 35.57 -7.19 0.80
N LYS A 83 34.26 -6.96 0.72
CA LYS A 83 33.45 -7.28 -0.49
C LYS A 83 32.84 -6.10 -1.20
N PHE A 84 32.54 -5.01 -0.50
CA PHE A 84 32.01 -3.79 -1.10
C PHE A 84 33.12 -2.77 -1.24
N LEU A 85 33.37 -2.34 -2.47
CA LEU A 85 34.48 -1.41 -2.76
C LEU A 85 34.04 0.05 -2.82
N GLU A 86 32.74 0.30 -3.06
CA GLU A 86 32.17 1.63 -3.21
C GLU A 86 30.74 1.62 -2.64
N VAL A 87 30.41 2.63 -1.83
CA VAL A 87 29.02 2.96 -1.46
C VAL A 87 28.44 3.87 -2.54
N ILE A 88 27.33 3.47 -3.14
CA ILE A 88 26.71 4.26 -4.21
C ILE A 88 25.50 4.99 -3.62
N PRO A 89 25.55 6.32 -3.52
CA PRO A 89 24.40 7.09 -3.06
C PRO A 89 23.28 7.00 -4.09
N MET A 90 22.06 6.78 -3.60
CA MET A 90 20.86 6.62 -4.39
C MET A 90 19.80 7.65 -4.02
N ARG A 91 18.88 7.87 -4.96
CA ARG A 91 17.68 8.68 -4.75
C ARG A 91 16.41 7.91 -5.13
N ILE A 92 15.50 7.84 -4.18
CA ILE A 92 14.16 7.30 -4.37
C ILE A 92 13.31 8.35 -5.09
N PRO A 93 12.51 7.98 -6.12
CA PRO A 93 11.60 8.92 -6.76
C PRO A 93 10.51 9.39 -5.80
N GLY A 94 9.85 10.48 -6.17
CA GLY A 94 8.77 11.07 -5.39
C GLY A 94 8.59 12.55 -5.69
N ASN A 95 7.50 13.12 -5.19
CA ASN A 95 7.21 14.54 -5.36
C ASN A 95 7.75 15.36 -4.18
N ALA A 96 7.38 16.65 -4.08
CA ALA A 96 7.86 17.51 -3.00
C ALA A 96 7.26 17.21 -1.61
N PHE A 97 6.29 16.30 -1.53
CA PHE A 97 5.51 16.00 -0.34
C PHE A 97 5.50 14.52 0.02
N GLU A 98 5.82 13.63 -0.92
CA GLU A 98 5.74 12.18 -0.75
C GLU A 98 6.93 11.50 -1.44
N VAL A 99 7.39 10.40 -0.84
CA VAL A 99 8.38 9.49 -1.40
C VAL A 99 7.61 8.33 -2.04
N SER A 100 8.03 7.88 -3.22
CA SER A 100 7.45 6.68 -3.83
C SER A 100 7.80 5.44 -2.98
N PRO A 101 6.88 4.46 -2.84
CA PRO A 101 7.19 3.23 -2.09
C PRO A 101 8.39 2.50 -2.71
N PHE A 102 9.39 2.17 -1.90
CA PHE A 102 10.68 1.68 -2.38
C PHE A 102 10.59 0.32 -3.03
N GLN A 103 10.00 -0.66 -2.34
CA GLN A 103 9.82 -2.03 -2.78
C GLN A 103 9.07 -2.05 -4.12
N ARG A 104 7.90 -1.38 -4.17
CA ARG A 104 7.13 -1.22 -5.41
C ARG A 104 7.94 -0.61 -6.55
N THR A 105 8.67 0.48 -6.28
CA THR A 105 9.49 1.17 -7.29
C THR A 105 10.61 0.27 -7.82
N LEU A 106 11.24 -0.50 -6.93
CA LEU A 106 12.32 -1.43 -7.25
C LEU A 106 11.85 -2.58 -8.14
N VAL A 107 10.60 -3.03 -8.01
CA VAL A 107 10.13 -4.25 -8.69
C VAL A 107 9.10 -4.01 -9.77
N SER A 108 8.70 -2.77 -10.02
CA SER A 108 7.62 -2.47 -10.96
C SER A 108 8.05 -1.55 -12.10
N THR A 109 7.47 -1.78 -13.27
CA THR A 109 7.58 -0.93 -14.46
C THR A 109 6.20 -0.59 -14.99
N PRO A 110 6.03 0.50 -15.78
CA PRO A 110 4.78 0.73 -16.50
C PRO A 110 4.34 -0.51 -17.29
N ILE A 111 3.06 -0.86 -17.20
CA ILE A 111 2.51 -1.99 -17.95
C ILE A 111 2.45 -1.66 -19.45
N ASP A 112 2.74 -2.64 -20.29
CA ASP A 112 2.49 -2.56 -21.73
C ASP A 112 0.98 -2.67 -22.03
N GLU A 113 0.47 -1.91 -23.00
CA GLU A 113 -0.96 -1.93 -23.32
C GLU A 113 -1.46 -3.30 -23.80
N ASP A 114 -0.63 -4.06 -24.51
CA ASP A 114 -1.00 -5.37 -25.02
C ASP A 114 -0.98 -6.43 -23.92
N VAL A 115 0.00 -6.36 -23.01
CA VAL A 115 0.02 -7.18 -21.78
C VAL A 115 -1.23 -6.91 -20.93
N LEU A 116 -1.63 -5.65 -20.78
CA LEU A 116 -2.85 -5.29 -20.06
C LEU A 116 -4.09 -5.91 -20.71
N LYS A 117 -4.21 -5.87 -22.04
CA LYS A 117 -5.34 -6.49 -22.76
C LYS A 117 -5.36 -8.01 -22.57
N GLU A 118 -4.21 -8.67 -22.64
CA GLU A 118 -4.07 -10.11 -22.42
C GLU A 118 -4.50 -10.51 -21.01
N LYS A 119 -3.97 -9.83 -19.98
CA LYS A 119 -4.34 -10.11 -18.58
C LYS A 119 -5.83 -9.85 -18.31
N VAL A 120 -6.41 -8.81 -18.90
CA VAL A 120 -7.86 -8.57 -18.82
C VAL A 120 -8.64 -9.73 -19.43
N LEU A 121 -8.20 -10.26 -20.58
CA LEU A 121 -8.86 -11.39 -21.22
C LEU A 121 -8.72 -12.68 -20.41
N GLU A 122 -7.51 -13.01 -19.94
CA GLU A 122 -7.21 -14.17 -19.10
C GLU A 122 -8.09 -14.19 -17.84
N LEU A 123 -8.11 -13.07 -17.12
CA LEU A 123 -8.77 -12.96 -15.82
C LEU A 123 -10.28 -12.73 -15.92
N SER A 124 -10.80 -12.36 -17.09
CA SER A 124 -12.24 -12.26 -17.30
C SER A 124 -12.97 -13.60 -17.13
N ASN A 125 -12.25 -14.72 -17.25
CA ASN A 125 -12.78 -16.08 -17.11
C ASN A 125 -12.46 -16.73 -15.75
N GLN A 126 -11.63 -16.11 -14.91
CA GLN A 126 -11.31 -16.65 -13.59
C GLN A 126 -12.38 -16.27 -12.57
N HIS A 127 -12.84 -17.27 -11.82
CA HIS A 127 -13.78 -17.04 -10.73
C HIS A 127 -13.04 -16.40 -9.55
N ILE A 128 -13.53 -15.25 -9.09
CA ILE A 128 -13.01 -14.59 -7.88
C ILE A 128 -14.03 -14.72 -6.75
N THR A 129 -13.52 -14.70 -5.51
CA THR A 129 -14.31 -14.72 -4.30
C THR A 129 -14.42 -13.33 -3.68
N ILE A 130 -15.26 -13.17 -2.65
CA ILE A 130 -15.37 -11.91 -1.92
C ILE A 130 -14.10 -11.63 -1.11
N ASP A 131 -13.42 -12.67 -0.60
CA ASP A 131 -12.18 -12.53 0.18
C ASP A 131 -11.04 -11.91 -0.64
N ASP A 132 -11.07 -12.10 -1.95
CA ASP A 132 -10.14 -11.48 -2.90
C ASP A 132 -10.31 -9.96 -2.99
N LEU A 133 -11.49 -9.44 -2.63
CA LEU A 133 -11.89 -8.04 -2.74
C LEU A 133 -11.87 -7.27 -1.42
N LEU A 134 -11.50 -7.93 -0.31
CA LEU A 134 -11.35 -7.28 0.98
C LEU A 134 -10.24 -6.22 0.93
N ILE A 135 -10.43 -5.12 1.65
CA ILE A 135 -9.38 -4.12 1.85
C ILE A 135 -8.18 -4.80 2.52
N LYS A 136 -7.01 -4.69 1.89
CA LYS A 136 -5.72 -5.22 2.37
C LYS A 136 -4.73 -4.06 2.56
N ASN A 137 -3.57 -4.36 3.12
CA ASN A 137 -2.42 -3.46 3.06
C ASN A 137 -1.81 -3.58 1.65
N PRO A 138 -1.61 -2.49 0.87
CA PRO A 138 -1.49 -1.05 1.21
C PRO A 138 -2.76 -0.20 1.01
N ASP A 139 -3.92 -0.77 0.65
CA ASP A 139 -5.15 0.00 0.40
C ASP A 139 -5.62 0.80 1.62
N TRP A 140 -5.45 0.23 2.81
CA TRP A 140 -5.72 0.89 4.10
C TRP A 140 -4.98 2.25 4.30
N GLU A 141 -3.70 2.36 3.99
CA GLU A 141 -2.88 3.56 4.13
C GLU A 141 -3.33 4.63 3.16
N GLU A 142 -3.56 4.20 1.92
CA GLU A 142 -3.99 5.08 0.85
C GLU A 142 -5.42 5.60 1.08
N HIS A 143 -6.30 4.74 1.59
CA HIS A 143 -7.70 5.07 1.85
C HIS A 143 -7.96 5.61 3.25
N ASN A 144 -6.92 5.66 4.09
CA ASN A 144 -6.88 6.21 5.45
C ASN A 144 -7.73 5.41 6.47
N TYR A 145 -7.83 4.09 6.31
CA TYR A 145 -8.51 3.18 7.23
C TYR A 145 -7.69 2.95 8.52
N LYS A 146 -7.59 3.98 9.36
CA LYS A 146 -6.72 4.02 10.54
C LYS A 146 -7.07 3.04 11.66
N TYR A 147 -8.31 2.59 11.74
CA TYR A 147 -8.78 1.70 12.81
C TYR A 147 -9.15 0.31 12.27
N TYR A 148 -8.67 -0.02 11.07
CA TYR A 148 -8.83 -1.36 10.53
C TYR A 148 -7.99 -2.36 11.32
N PRO A 149 -8.48 -3.58 11.59
CA PRO A 149 -7.70 -4.62 12.25
C PRO A 149 -6.36 -4.83 11.53
N GLY A 150 -5.26 -4.56 12.24
CA GLY A 150 -3.90 -4.61 11.71
C GLY A 150 -3.16 -3.26 11.65
N TYR A 151 -3.83 -2.10 11.68
CA TYR A 151 -3.16 -0.78 11.49
C TYR A 151 -2.39 -0.30 12.75
N GLY A 152 -2.35 -1.11 13.81
CA GLY A 152 -1.52 -0.89 15.00
C GLY A 152 -1.88 0.33 15.85
N GLN A 153 -2.94 1.08 15.51
CA GLN A 153 -3.39 2.22 16.31
C GLN A 153 -4.29 1.78 17.45
N GLU A 154 -4.11 2.43 18.61
CA GLU A 154 -5.03 2.28 19.73
C GLU A 154 -6.43 2.74 19.32
N VAL A 155 -7.38 1.83 19.45
CA VAL A 155 -8.80 2.11 19.20
C VAL A 155 -9.35 2.94 20.37
N PRO A 156 -10.02 4.07 20.12
CA PRO A 156 -10.59 4.88 21.19
C PRO A 156 -11.60 4.09 22.04
N LYS A 157 -11.67 4.37 23.35
CA LYS A 157 -12.48 3.61 24.31
C LYS A 157 -13.99 3.59 24.00
N ASP A 158 -14.47 4.58 23.26
CA ASP A 158 -15.87 4.75 22.89
C ASP A 158 -16.26 4.06 21.56
N TRP A 159 -15.30 3.37 20.93
CA TRP A 159 -15.52 2.52 19.76
C TRP A 159 -15.80 1.07 20.14
N PHE A 160 -16.39 0.31 19.23
CA PHE A 160 -16.63 -1.11 19.41
C PHE A 160 -16.11 -1.94 18.23
N HIS A 161 -15.61 -3.13 18.54
CA HIS A 161 -15.33 -4.15 17.53
C HIS A 161 -16.60 -4.98 17.28
N THR A 162 -16.85 -5.37 16.03
CA THR A 162 -17.79 -6.47 15.77
C THR A 162 -17.23 -7.76 16.38
N GLU A 163 -18.08 -8.50 17.08
CA GLU A 163 -17.72 -9.77 17.72
C GLU A 163 -18.22 -10.94 16.89
N GLU A 164 -17.66 -12.13 17.12
CA GLU A 164 -18.17 -13.34 16.46
C GLU A 164 -19.55 -13.68 17.02
N LEU A 165 -20.55 -13.78 16.14
CA LEU A 165 -21.91 -14.16 16.50
C LEU A 165 -22.14 -15.63 16.14
N ASN A 166 -22.91 -16.34 16.96
CA ASN A 166 -23.29 -17.73 16.67
C ASN A 166 -24.35 -17.77 15.55
N LYS A 167 -23.88 -17.67 14.30
CA LYS A 167 -24.68 -17.74 13.09
C LYS A 167 -24.25 -18.94 12.24
N PRO A 168 -25.19 -19.58 11.51
CA PRO A 168 -24.88 -20.76 10.71
C PRO A 168 -24.09 -20.45 9.44
N LEU A 169 -24.17 -19.22 8.93
CA LEU A 169 -23.56 -18.79 7.66
C LEU A 169 -22.98 -17.39 7.80
N VAL A 170 -21.89 -17.15 7.06
CA VAL A 170 -21.32 -15.83 6.83
C VAL A 170 -22.21 -15.07 5.85
N GLU A 171 -22.59 -13.85 6.21
CA GLU A 171 -23.45 -12.99 5.40
C GLU A 171 -22.68 -11.81 4.79
N VAL A 172 -23.26 -11.19 3.77
CA VAL A 172 -22.74 -9.98 3.15
C VAL A 172 -23.78 -8.88 3.32
N PHE A 173 -23.37 -7.78 3.95
CA PHE A 173 -24.21 -6.62 4.20
C PHE A 173 -23.63 -5.39 3.51
N ALA A 174 -24.42 -4.68 2.71
CA ALA A 174 -24.05 -3.34 2.30
C ALA A 174 -24.62 -2.31 3.27
N LEU A 175 -23.77 -1.36 3.68
CA LEU A 175 -24.11 -0.29 4.62
C LEU A 175 -23.87 1.07 3.97
N ASP A 176 -24.82 1.97 4.16
CA ASP A 176 -24.69 3.38 3.80
C ASP A 176 -25.36 4.26 4.86
N CYS A 177 -24.67 5.34 5.24
CA CYS A 177 -25.14 6.29 6.24
C CYS A 177 -25.29 7.70 5.65
N GLU A 178 -26.30 8.39 6.16
CA GLU A 178 -26.52 9.82 5.91
C GLU A 178 -26.22 10.60 7.18
N PHE A 179 -25.66 11.81 7.03
CA PHE A 179 -25.16 12.61 8.15
C PHE A 179 -25.69 14.03 8.16
N CYS A 180 -25.98 14.54 9.35
CA CYS A 180 -26.27 15.95 9.59
C CYS A 180 -25.12 16.62 10.33
N GLU A 181 -25.02 17.94 10.23
CA GLU A 181 -24.06 18.72 10.98
C GLU A 181 -24.67 19.18 12.29
N THR A 182 -23.91 19.05 13.37
CA THR A 182 -24.28 19.48 14.71
C THR A 182 -23.21 20.38 15.31
N GLU A 183 -23.50 20.97 16.48
CA GLU A 183 -22.51 21.77 17.23
C GLU A 183 -21.25 20.98 17.60
N SER A 184 -21.34 19.65 17.65
CA SER A 184 -20.24 18.73 17.96
C SER A 184 -19.62 18.08 16.71
N GLY A 185 -20.03 18.50 15.51
CA GLY A 185 -19.59 17.95 14.22
C GLY A 185 -20.64 17.08 13.53
N ASP A 186 -20.20 16.27 12.54
CA ASP A 186 -21.09 15.38 11.78
C ASP A 186 -21.65 14.26 12.68
N GLN A 187 -22.97 14.07 12.67
CA GLN A 187 -23.68 13.00 13.38
C GLN A 187 -24.59 12.20 12.46
N LEU A 188 -24.87 10.95 12.85
CA LEU A 188 -25.69 10.03 12.07
C LEU A 188 -27.14 10.52 12.01
N ALA A 189 -27.67 10.63 10.80
CA ALA A 189 -29.04 11.06 10.52
C ALA A 189 -29.91 9.92 9.98
N ARG A 190 -29.33 8.97 9.23
CA ARG A 190 -29.99 7.74 8.79
C ARG A 190 -28.95 6.66 8.51
N ILE A 191 -29.32 5.41 8.72
CA ILE A 191 -28.53 4.24 8.37
C ILE A 191 -29.40 3.26 7.61
N SER A 192 -28.86 2.72 6.51
CA SER A 192 -29.46 1.63 5.74
C SER A 192 -28.50 0.46 5.62
N ILE A 193 -29.02 -0.75 5.80
CA ILE A 193 -28.32 -2.02 5.63
C ILE A 193 -29.17 -2.93 4.75
N VAL A 194 -28.55 -3.44 3.69
CA VAL A 194 -29.18 -4.42 2.79
C VAL A 194 -28.34 -5.70 2.72
N ASP A 195 -29.00 -6.84 2.49
CA ASP A 195 -28.31 -8.10 2.28
C ASP A 195 -27.79 -8.24 0.83
N PHE A 196 -27.06 -9.33 0.55
CA PHE A 196 -26.55 -9.66 -0.78
C PHE A 196 -27.65 -9.79 -1.85
N ASN A 197 -28.89 -10.11 -1.44
CA ASN A 197 -30.04 -10.25 -2.32
C ASN A 197 -30.81 -8.93 -2.52
N ARG A 198 -30.28 -7.82 -2.00
CA ARG A 198 -30.85 -6.46 -2.08
C ARG A 198 -32.09 -6.27 -1.20
N ASN A 199 -32.32 -7.15 -0.24
CA ASN A 199 -33.39 -6.97 0.74
C ASN A 199 -32.94 -5.99 1.82
N VAL A 200 -33.83 -5.09 2.23
CA VAL A 200 -33.58 -4.16 3.34
C VAL A 200 -33.63 -4.93 4.66
N VAL A 201 -32.52 -4.96 5.38
CA VAL A 201 -32.37 -5.64 6.67
C VAL A 201 -32.57 -4.66 7.82
N TYR A 202 -32.06 -3.43 7.67
CA TYR A 202 -32.20 -2.37 8.66
C TYR A 202 -32.24 -1.01 7.97
N ASP A 203 -33.27 -0.20 8.21
CA ASP A 203 -33.35 1.18 7.73
C ASP A 203 -33.99 2.04 8.83
N LYS A 204 -33.23 2.99 9.35
CA LYS A 204 -33.65 3.87 10.45
C LYS A 204 -33.15 5.28 10.27
N ILE A 205 -34.07 6.24 10.51
CA ILE A 205 -33.75 7.64 10.75
C ILE A 205 -33.32 7.75 12.22
N VAL A 206 -32.20 8.40 12.43
CA VAL A 206 -31.52 8.45 13.72
C VAL A 206 -31.63 9.86 14.27
N LYS A 207 -32.01 9.97 15.54
CA LYS A 207 -32.07 11.24 16.27
C LYS A 207 -30.66 11.61 16.76
N PRO A 208 -30.09 12.73 16.29
CA PRO A 208 -28.81 13.21 16.77
C PRO A 208 -28.88 13.60 18.25
N GLU A 209 -27.79 13.37 18.97
CA GLU A 209 -27.67 13.72 20.40
C GLU A 209 -27.47 15.23 20.59
N ASN A 210 -26.77 15.88 19.65
CA ASN A 210 -26.48 17.30 19.69
C ASN A 210 -27.45 18.10 18.82
N VAL A 211 -27.50 19.41 19.05
CA VAL A 211 -28.33 20.33 18.27
C VAL A 211 -27.84 20.36 16.82
N ILE A 212 -28.74 20.11 15.88
CA ILE A 212 -28.48 20.14 14.44
C ILE A 212 -28.32 21.59 13.99
N THR A 213 -27.16 21.90 13.39
CA THR A 213 -26.84 23.21 12.81
C THR A 213 -27.10 23.24 11.30
N ASP A 214 -26.88 22.13 10.60
CA ASP A 214 -27.28 21.94 9.20
C ASP A 214 -27.80 20.52 8.97
N TYR A 215 -29.07 20.42 8.56
CA TYR A 215 -29.73 19.15 8.28
C TYR A 215 -29.28 18.52 6.97
N ARG A 216 -28.64 19.27 6.07
CA ARG A 216 -28.20 18.80 4.74
C ARG A 216 -29.32 18.13 3.91
N LEU A 217 -30.59 18.52 4.14
CA LEU A 217 -31.81 17.88 3.60
C LEU A 217 -31.77 17.64 2.07
N ARG A 218 -31.13 18.55 1.33
CA ARG A 218 -30.94 18.45 -0.13
C ARG A 218 -30.12 17.23 -0.58
N TYR A 219 -29.35 16.63 0.33
CA TYR A 219 -28.51 15.47 0.10
C TYR A 219 -29.05 14.21 0.76
N LEU A 220 -29.66 14.29 1.96
CA LEU A 220 -29.98 13.08 2.75
C LEU A 220 -31.32 12.40 2.40
N GLY A 221 -32.16 13.08 1.62
CA GLY A 221 -33.53 12.65 1.33
C GLY A 221 -34.44 12.46 2.55
N ILE A 222 -34.07 13.08 3.67
CA ILE A 222 -34.84 13.16 4.91
C ILE A 222 -35.50 14.53 4.96
N THR A 223 -36.72 14.61 5.48
CA THR A 223 -37.39 15.89 5.76
C THR A 223 -37.24 16.26 7.24
N LYS A 224 -37.35 17.55 7.59
CA LYS A 224 -37.31 17.98 8.99
C LYS A 224 -38.36 17.26 9.84
N GLY A 225 -39.59 17.09 9.33
CA GLY A 225 -40.64 16.35 10.02
C GLY A 225 -40.31 14.87 10.27
N MET A 226 -39.60 14.22 9.34
CA MET A 226 -39.11 12.85 9.55
C MET A 226 -38.04 12.78 10.65
N MET A 227 -37.18 13.79 10.74
CA MET A 227 -36.17 13.90 11.80
C MET A 227 -36.82 14.19 13.16
N ASP A 228 -37.83 15.06 13.20
CA ASP A 228 -38.58 15.40 14.42
C ASP A 228 -39.31 14.17 15.00
N MET A 229 -39.69 13.21 14.14
CA MET A 229 -40.31 11.94 14.53
C MET A 229 -39.29 10.83 14.86
N ALA A 230 -37.99 11.05 14.65
CA ALA A 230 -36.97 10.04 14.90
C ALA A 230 -36.84 9.79 16.41
N THR A 231 -36.97 8.53 16.81
CA THR A 231 -36.81 8.09 18.20
C THR A 231 -35.57 7.25 18.41
N THR A 232 -35.05 6.63 17.34
CA THR A 232 -33.87 5.78 17.40
C THR A 232 -32.61 6.61 17.62
N THR A 233 -31.84 6.28 18.65
CA THR A 233 -30.58 6.96 18.99
C THR A 233 -29.36 6.27 18.36
N GLU A 234 -28.24 6.97 18.25
CA GLU A 234 -26.97 6.36 17.80
C GLU A 234 -26.57 5.16 18.69
N ALA A 235 -26.78 5.25 20.00
CA ALA A 235 -26.49 4.16 20.93
C ALA A 235 -27.31 2.89 20.63
N GLU A 236 -28.59 3.05 20.28
CA GLU A 236 -29.45 1.93 19.88
C GLU A 236 -29.06 1.34 18.53
N VAL A 237 -28.63 2.18 17.58
CA VAL A 237 -28.04 1.72 16.31
C VAL A 237 -26.83 0.85 16.61
N ARG A 238 -25.85 1.34 17.37
CA ARG A 238 -24.64 0.57 17.72
C ARG A 238 -24.97 -0.75 18.42
N LYS A 239 -25.94 -0.75 19.34
CA LYS A 239 -26.43 -1.97 20.01
C LYS A 239 -27.09 -2.96 19.02
N THR A 240 -27.76 -2.45 17.99
CA THR A 240 -28.35 -3.28 16.95
C THR A 240 -27.28 -3.86 16.04
N LEU A 241 -26.31 -3.05 15.59
CA LEU A 241 -25.17 -3.52 14.78
C LEU A 241 -24.40 -4.64 15.46
N LYS A 242 -24.11 -4.51 16.76
CA LYS A 242 -23.43 -5.56 17.57
C LYS A 242 -24.14 -6.91 17.58
N ARG A 243 -25.46 -6.93 17.35
CA ARG A 243 -26.27 -8.17 17.32
C ARG A 243 -26.58 -8.64 15.90
N LEU A 244 -26.40 -7.75 14.92
CA LEU A 244 -26.74 -7.99 13.53
C LEU A 244 -25.54 -8.44 12.71
N ILE A 245 -24.35 -7.85 12.93
CA ILE A 245 -23.16 -8.05 12.08
C ILE A 245 -22.11 -8.80 12.90
N SER A 246 -21.77 -10.02 12.45
CA SER A 246 -20.68 -10.83 13.00
C SER A 246 -19.32 -10.31 12.54
N ALA A 247 -18.26 -10.58 13.29
CA ALA A 247 -16.88 -10.33 12.85
C ALA A 247 -16.52 -11.09 11.56
N SER A 248 -17.17 -12.23 11.32
CA SER A 248 -16.97 -13.06 10.13
C SER A 248 -17.76 -12.63 8.89
N ASP A 249 -18.82 -11.82 9.06
CA ASP A 249 -19.64 -11.23 7.99
C ASP A 249 -18.81 -10.24 7.17
N VAL A 250 -19.22 -9.95 5.93
CA VAL A 250 -18.56 -8.97 5.05
C VAL A 250 -19.38 -7.70 4.95
N LEU A 251 -18.77 -6.55 5.26
CA LEU A 251 -19.37 -5.24 5.12
C LEU A 251 -18.97 -4.59 3.80
N VAL A 252 -19.95 -4.16 3.01
CA VAL A 252 -19.76 -3.56 1.68
C VAL A 252 -20.24 -2.11 1.70
N GLY A 253 -19.54 -1.21 1.00
CA GLY A 253 -20.02 0.17 0.88
C GLY A 253 -19.21 1.02 -0.10
N HIS A 254 -19.37 2.34 -0.04
CA HIS A 254 -18.64 3.27 -0.89
C HIS A 254 -18.00 4.39 -0.07
N SER A 255 -16.68 4.46 -0.02
CA SER A 255 -15.93 5.35 0.90
C SER A 255 -16.29 5.13 2.38
N LEU A 256 -16.48 3.85 2.74
CA LEU A 256 -17.13 3.39 3.97
C LEU A 256 -16.39 3.77 5.27
N LEU A 257 -15.13 4.17 5.16
CA LEU A 257 -14.31 4.67 6.27
C LEU A 257 -15.05 5.74 7.08
N PHE A 258 -15.70 6.68 6.40
CA PHE A 258 -16.37 7.78 7.09
C PHE A 258 -17.55 7.26 7.92
N ASP A 259 -18.36 6.37 7.33
CA ASP A 259 -19.50 5.73 7.96
C ASP A 259 -19.12 4.95 9.21
N VAL A 260 -18.13 4.06 9.11
CA VAL A 260 -17.67 3.28 10.26
C VAL A 260 -17.03 4.17 11.32
N SER A 261 -16.45 5.31 10.93
CA SER A 261 -15.90 6.28 11.88
C SER A 261 -16.97 6.99 12.71
N VAL A 262 -18.04 7.45 12.07
CA VAL A 262 -19.18 8.07 12.78
C VAL A 262 -19.91 7.04 13.65
N LEU A 263 -20.04 5.81 13.16
CA LEU A 263 -20.60 4.69 13.93
C LEU A 263 -19.70 4.23 15.09
N LYS A 264 -18.42 4.65 15.09
CA LYS A 264 -17.39 4.21 16.04
C LYS A 264 -17.23 2.68 16.03
N MET A 265 -17.23 2.10 14.83
CA MET A 265 -17.22 0.66 14.58
C MET A 265 -15.90 0.23 13.95
N VAL A 266 -15.32 -0.86 14.47
CA VAL A 266 -14.19 -1.56 13.87
C VAL A 266 -14.66 -2.92 13.37
N HIS A 267 -14.47 -3.18 12.07
CA HIS A 267 -14.90 -4.42 11.42
C HIS A 267 -13.78 -4.98 10.52
N PRO A 268 -13.44 -6.29 10.61
CA PRO A 268 -12.27 -6.87 9.95
C PRO A 268 -12.44 -7.18 8.45
N LYS A 269 -13.65 -7.23 7.91
CA LYS A 269 -13.90 -7.65 6.52
C LYS A 269 -14.69 -6.60 5.77
N ILE A 270 -13.98 -5.62 5.20
CA ILE A 270 -14.62 -4.55 4.43
C ILE A 270 -14.30 -4.69 2.94
N VAL A 271 -15.32 -4.58 2.09
CA VAL A 271 -15.19 -4.33 0.65
C VAL A 271 -15.67 -2.92 0.35
N ASP A 272 -14.77 -2.05 -0.08
CA ASP A 272 -15.13 -0.68 -0.45
C ASP A 272 -15.11 -0.52 -1.98
N THR A 273 -16.26 -0.18 -2.55
CA THR A 273 -16.44 -0.01 -3.99
C THR A 273 -15.57 1.11 -4.57
N CYS A 274 -15.13 2.09 -3.76
CA CYS A 274 -14.19 3.11 -4.21
C CYS A 274 -12.73 2.62 -4.28
N VAL A 275 -12.44 1.44 -3.71
CA VAL A 275 -11.13 0.77 -3.73
C VAL A 275 -11.09 -0.26 -4.85
N ILE A 276 -12.14 -1.11 -4.98
CA ILE A 276 -12.14 -2.20 -5.96
C ILE A 276 -12.40 -1.72 -7.41
N TYR A 277 -12.83 -0.47 -7.59
CA TYR A 277 -12.98 0.21 -8.88
C TYR A 277 -12.09 1.45 -8.96
N GLU A 278 -11.27 1.55 -10.00
CA GLU A 278 -10.40 2.69 -10.22
C GLU A 278 -11.09 3.85 -10.94
N HIS A 279 -10.68 5.06 -10.60
CA HIS A 279 -11.08 6.25 -11.35
C HIS A 279 -10.34 6.32 -12.69
N LYS A 280 -11.03 6.76 -13.76
CA LYS A 280 -10.43 6.91 -15.11
C LYS A 280 -9.16 7.76 -15.16
N LYS A 281 -9.08 8.78 -14.30
CA LYS A 281 -7.90 9.68 -14.17
C LYS A 281 -6.83 9.16 -13.21
N LYS A 282 -6.97 7.92 -12.73
CA LYS A 282 -6.11 7.27 -11.74
C LYS A 282 -6.02 8.06 -10.42
N LYS A 283 -5.19 7.56 -9.49
CA LYS A 283 -4.92 8.17 -8.18
C LYS A 283 -4.34 9.60 -8.36
N PRO A 284 -4.69 10.58 -7.50
CA PRO A 284 -5.43 10.46 -6.24
C PRO A 284 -6.96 10.63 -6.39
N TYR A 285 -7.50 10.63 -7.61
CA TYR A 285 -8.93 10.81 -7.83
C TYR A 285 -9.69 9.53 -7.47
N ARG A 286 -10.80 9.67 -6.73
CA ARG A 286 -11.74 8.57 -6.44
C ARG A 286 -13.00 8.74 -7.28
N ALA A 287 -13.52 7.63 -7.81
CA ALA A 287 -14.79 7.65 -8.52
C ALA A 287 -15.94 7.76 -7.52
N SER A 288 -16.89 8.63 -7.81
CA SER A 288 -18.15 8.66 -7.04
C SER A 288 -19.01 7.45 -7.38
N LEU A 289 -19.82 6.99 -6.43
CA LEU A 289 -20.77 5.89 -6.62
C LEU A 289 -21.65 6.13 -7.86
N LYS A 290 -22.13 7.38 -8.04
CA LYS A 290 -22.90 7.80 -9.22
C LYS A 290 -22.14 7.60 -10.53
N SER A 291 -20.85 7.91 -10.56
CA SER A 291 -20.00 7.70 -11.73
C SER A 291 -19.78 6.21 -12.00
N LEU A 292 -19.56 5.42 -10.96
CA LEU A 292 -19.39 3.96 -11.07
C LEU A 292 -20.66 3.29 -11.59
N CYS A 293 -21.82 3.60 -11.02
CA CYS A 293 -23.11 3.07 -11.48
C CYS A 293 -23.39 3.43 -12.94
N LYS A 294 -23.14 4.68 -13.32
CA LYS A 294 -23.33 5.11 -14.71
C LYS A 294 -22.39 4.36 -15.66
N THR A 295 -21.14 4.14 -15.27
CA THR A 295 -20.12 3.55 -16.13
C THR A 295 -20.26 2.05 -16.24
N HIS A 296 -20.48 1.35 -15.12
CA HIS A 296 -20.42 -0.11 -15.05
C HIS A 296 -21.79 -0.79 -15.06
N LEU A 297 -22.82 -0.14 -14.51
CA LEU A 297 -24.18 -0.69 -14.45
C LEU A 297 -25.12 -0.05 -15.50
N GLY A 298 -24.69 1.01 -16.19
CA GLY A 298 -25.55 1.81 -17.06
C GLY A 298 -26.71 2.51 -16.31
N ARG A 299 -26.65 2.55 -14.97
CA ARG A 299 -27.73 3.06 -14.11
C ARG A 299 -27.41 4.46 -13.60
N LYS A 300 -28.39 5.35 -13.65
CA LYS A 300 -28.35 6.63 -12.93
C LYS A 300 -29.01 6.43 -11.56
N ILE A 301 -28.25 6.68 -10.50
CA ILE A 301 -28.72 6.71 -9.11
C ILE A 301 -28.77 8.17 -8.62
N GLN A 302 -29.41 8.41 -7.47
CA GLN A 302 -29.56 9.74 -6.88
C GLN A 302 -30.20 10.71 -7.89
N VAL A 303 -31.29 10.25 -8.51
CA VAL A 303 -32.04 10.99 -9.53
C VAL A 303 -33.33 11.51 -8.89
N GLY A 304 -33.42 12.84 -8.71
CA GLY A 304 -34.62 13.49 -8.19
C GLY A 304 -34.28 14.71 -7.33
N GLU A 305 -35.31 15.47 -6.96
CA GLU A 305 -35.19 16.65 -6.08
C GLU A 305 -35.27 16.29 -4.59
N LYS A 306 -35.61 15.04 -4.27
CA LYS A 306 -35.86 14.55 -2.90
C LYS A 306 -34.61 14.00 -2.20
N GLY A 307 -33.40 14.43 -2.58
CA GLY A 307 -32.14 13.97 -1.98
C GLY A 307 -31.76 12.52 -2.32
N HIS A 308 -30.70 12.01 -1.69
CA HIS A 308 -30.21 10.64 -1.85
C HIS A 308 -31.01 9.67 -0.97
N SER A 309 -30.95 8.40 -1.33
CA SER A 309 -31.55 7.32 -0.55
C SER A 309 -30.45 6.34 -0.19
N SER A 310 -30.11 6.23 1.09
CA SER A 310 -29.07 5.30 1.54
C SER A 310 -29.39 3.84 1.20
N VAL A 311 -30.67 3.46 1.05
CA VAL A 311 -31.05 2.14 0.52
C VAL A 311 -30.65 1.98 -0.96
N GLU A 312 -30.86 3.02 -1.79
CA GLU A 312 -30.45 2.98 -3.21
C GLU A 312 -28.92 2.84 -3.33
N ASP A 313 -28.19 3.60 -2.50
CA ASP A 313 -26.73 3.62 -2.51
C ASP A 313 -26.14 2.30 -1.98
N ALA A 314 -26.71 1.71 -0.92
CA ALA A 314 -26.31 0.40 -0.42
C ALA A 314 -26.59 -0.72 -1.45
N ILE A 315 -27.77 -0.72 -2.10
CA ILE A 315 -28.07 -1.66 -3.20
C ILE A 315 -27.10 -1.47 -4.36
N ALA A 316 -26.73 -0.23 -4.68
CA ALA A 316 -25.77 0.05 -5.72
C ALA A 316 -24.36 -0.49 -5.42
N CYS A 317 -23.96 -0.52 -4.15
CA CYS A 317 -22.72 -1.15 -3.73
C CYS A 317 -22.77 -2.67 -3.94
N ILE A 318 -23.88 -3.34 -3.59
CA ILE A 318 -24.07 -4.78 -3.87
C ILE A 318 -24.03 -5.07 -5.36
N ASP A 319 -24.69 -4.27 -6.20
CA ASP A 319 -24.69 -4.46 -7.65
C ASP A 319 -23.29 -4.36 -8.26
N LEU A 320 -22.51 -3.38 -7.80
CA LEU A 320 -21.12 -3.22 -8.22
C LEU A 320 -20.24 -4.39 -7.76
N LEU A 321 -20.45 -4.89 -6.55
CA LEU A 321 -19.77 -6.08 -6.04
C LEU A 321 -20.12 -7.32 -6.88
N GLN A 322 -21.41 -7.60 -7.09
CA GLN A 322 -21.87 -8.73 -7.92
C GLN A 322 -21.31 -8.66 -9.34
N LEU A 323 -21.29 -7.47 -9.94
CA LEU A 323 -20.71 -7.27 -11.26
C LEU A 323 -19.21 -7.59 -11.27
N LYS A 324 -18.46 -7.11 -10.26
CA LYS A 324 -17.02 -7.40 -10.11
C LYS A 324 -16.77 -8.91 -9.99
N LEU A 325 -17.51 -9.59 -9.12
CA LEU A 325 -17.44 -11.05 -8.95
C LEU A 325 -17.73 -11.80 -10.25
N SER A 326 -18.68 -11.31 -11.06
CA SER A 326 -19.04 -11.93 -12.34
C SER A 326 -18.05 -11.66 -13.48
N ARG A 327 -17.30 -10.56 -13.41
CA ARG A 327 -16.41 -10.10 -14.50
C ARG A 327 -14.92 -10.30 -14.21
N GLY A 328 -14.57 -10.72 -12.99
CA GLY A 328 -13.20 -11.01 -12.57
C GLY A 328 -12.47 -9.82 -11.93
N MET A 329 -11.28 -10.12 -11.40
CA MET A 329 -10.48 -9.22 -10.55
C MET A 329 -10.16 -7.88 -11.24
N LEU A 330 -9.82 -7.91 -12.53
CA LEU A 330 -9.40 -6.71 -13.26
C LEU A 330 -10.57 -5.85 -13.76
N TYR A 331 -11.82 -6.29 -13.66
CA TYR A 331 -12.92 -5.51 -14.20
C TYR A 331 -13.07 -4.16 -13.46
N GLY A 332 -12.86 -3.05 -14.16
CA GLY A 332 -12.86 -1.72 -13.53
C GLY A 332 -11.58 -1.39 -12.75
N GLN A 333 -10.51 -2.19 -12.89
CA GLN A 333 -9.15 -1.85 -12.48
C GLN A 333 -8.25 -1.77 -13.72
N TYR A 334 -7.28 -0.86 -13.71
CA TYR A 334 -6.28 -0.72 -14.75
C TYR A 334 -4.91 -0.70 -14.08
N PRO A 335 -4.33 -1.89 -13.75
CA PRO A 335 -3.00 -1.93 -13.15
C PRO A 335 -2.08 -1.11 -14.05
N ASN A 336 -1.50 -0.05 -13.51
CA ASN A 336 -0.64 0.84 -14.28
C ASN A 336 0.80 0.35 -14.33
N LEU A 337 1.09 -0.71 -13.57
CA LEU A 337 2.39 -1.28 -13.41
C LEU A 337 2.32 -2.81 -13.53
N GLN A 338 3.39 -3.39 -14.06
CA GLN A 338 3.68 -4.81 -14.05
C GLN A 338 4.97 -5.07 -13.27
N PRO A 339 5.09 -6.18 -12.54
CA PRO A 339 6.31 -6.51 -11.84
C PRO A 339 7.39 -6.97 -12.82
N ILE A 340 8.66 -6.74 -12.48
CA ILE A 340 9.79 -7.21 -13.30
C ILE A 340 9.86 -8.73 -13.36
N SER A 341 9.26 -9.45 -12.40
CA SER A 341 9.12 -10.91 -12.41
C SER A 341 8.30 -11.41 -13.59
N TYR A 342 7.34 -10.63 -14.11
CA TYR A 342 6.60 -10.97 -15.33
C TYR A 342 7.47 -10.91 -16.59
N MET A 343 8.55 -10.11 -16.56
CA MET A 343 9.44 -9.90 -17.69
C MET A 343 10.65 -10.86 -17.69
N ILE A 344 10.78 -11.70 -16.67
CA ILE A 344 11.90 -12.65 -16.53
C ILE A 344 11.33 -14.05 -16.79
N GLU A 345 11.92 -14.77 -17.76
CA GLU A 345 11.46 -16.11 -18.12
C GLU A 345 11.67 -17.13 -16.99
N GLU A 346 12.77 -16.98 -16.26
CA GLU A 346 13.10 -17.82 -15.12
C GLU A 346 12.42 -17.35 -13.82
N LYS A 347 12.24 -18.29 -12.89
CA LYS A 347 11.54 -18.05 -11.62
C LYS A 347 12.16 -16.89 -10.82
N THR A 348 11.30 -16.03 -10.28
CA THR A 348 11.66 -15.00 -9.29
C THR A 348 11.10 -15.38 -7.91
N THR A 349 11.89 -15.18 -6.85
CA THR A 349 11.45 -15.44 -5.46
C THR A 349 11.61 -14.19 -4.58
N PHE A 350 10.59 -13.93 -3.76
CA PHE A 350 10.57 -12.92 -2.71
C PHE A 350 10.63 -13.58 -1.34
N ILE A 351 11.58 -13.19 -0.50
CA ILE A 351 11.71 -13.61 0.89
C ILE A 351 11.41 -12.39 1.77
N ASP A 352 10.26 -12.41 2.44
CA ASP A 352 9.80 -11.31 3.31
C ASP A 352 8.72 -11.84 4.28
N LYS A 353 8.47 -11.13 5.36
CA LYS A 353 7.39 -11.42 6.31
C LYS A 353 6.02 -11.35 5.63
N LEU A 354 5.79 -10.30 4.83
CA LEU A 354 4.53 -10.01 4.13
C LEU A 354 4.80 -9.41 2.74
N MET A 355 3.85 -9.54 1.82
CA MET A 355 3.98 -9.01 0.45
C MET A 355 3.38 -7.60 0.26
N ASP A 356 2.71 -7.07 1.27
CA ASP A 356 1.91 -5.84 1.17
C ASP A 356 2.71 -4.61 0.71
N GLU A 357 3.94 -4.44 1.21
CA GLU A 357 4.81 -3.32 0.87
C GLU A 357 5.31 -3.34 -0.58
N TRP A 358 5.34 -4.52 -1.21
CA TRP A 358 5.75 -4.68 -2.60
C TRP A 358 4.69 -4.18 -3.59
N GLN A 359 3.42 -4.11 -3.17
CA GLN A 359 2.29 -3.59 -3.94
C GLN A 359 2.15 -4.19 -5.35
N ILE A 360 2.48 -5.48 -5.51
CA ILE A 360 2.33 -6.19 -6.77
C ILE A 360 0.85 -6.57 -6.94
N ALA A 361 0.26 -6.17 -8.08
CA ALA A 361 -1.15 -6.44 -8.35
C ALA A 361 -1.44 -7.96 -8.34
N PRO A 362 -2.57 -8.41 -7.77
CA PRO A 362 -2.91 -9.83 -7.66
C PRO A 362 -2.85 -10.63 -8.96
N CYS A 363 -3.13 -9.99 -10.10
CA CYS A 363 -3.05 -10.58 -11.44
C CYS A 363 -1.64 -11.05 -11.86
N PHE A 364 -0.60 -10.72 -11.09
CA PHE A 364 0.79 -11.13 -11.33
C PHE A 364 1.37 -11.99 -10.20
N HIS A 365 0.55 -12.47 -9.26
CA HIS A 365 1.05 -13.30 -8.14
C HIS A 365 1.55 -14.69 -8.59
N ASP A 366 1.17 -15.13 -9.79
CA ASP A 366 1.69 -16.31 -10.48
C ASP A 366 3.12 -16.14 -11.01
N THR A 367 3.59 -14.90 -11.16
CA THR A 367 4.91 -14.59 -11.74
C THR A 367 6.08 -14.75 -10.75
N PHE A 368 5.80 -15.00 -9.48
CA PHE A 368 6.82 -15.13 -8.45
C PHE A 368 6.43 -16.13 -7.37
N THR A 369 7.39 -16.52 -6.53
CA THR A 369 7.11 -17.26 -5.29
C THR A 369 7.39 -16.38 -4.09
N HIS A 370 6.47 -16.34 -3.12
CA HIS A 370 6.70 -15.72 -1.82
C HIS A 370 7.11 -16.79 -0.80
N VAL A 371 8.19 -16.51 -0.08
CA VAL A 371 8.69 -17.30 1.04
C VAL A 371 8.53 -16.46 2.31
N SER A 372 7.49 -16.77 3.10
CA SER A 372 7.26 -16.11 4.38
C SER A 372 8.31 -16.49 5.41
N VAL A 373 8.76 -15.49 6.19
CA VAL A 373 9.75 -15.64 7.26
C VAL A 373 9.31 -14.87 8.51
N ALA A 374 9.78 -15.27 9.69
CA ALA A 374 9.49 -14.60 10.95
C ALA A 374 10.55 -13.55 11.33
N ASN A 375 11.80 -13.76 10.94
CA ASN A 375 12.95 -12.92 11.28
C ASN A 375 14.04 -12.98 10.20
N ASP A 376 15.04 -12.11 10.32
CA ASP A 376 16.11 -11.95 9.33
C ASP A 376 17.06 -13.15 9.24
N ASP A 377 17.26 -13.88 10.34
CA ASP A 377 18.12 -15.07 10.33
C ASP A 377 17.48 -16.22 9.54
N GLU A 378 16.16 -16.40 9.68
CA GLU A 378 15.37 -17.33 8.86
C GLU A 378 15.36 -16.90 7.38
N ALA A 379 15.30 -15.59 7.10
CA ALA A 379 15.39 -15.05 5.75
C ALA A 379 16.71 -15.42 5.06
N VAL A 380 17.83 -15.29 5.77
CA VAL A 380 19.15 -15.69 5.28
C VAL A 380 19.26 -17.21 5.09
N GLU A 381 18.72 -18.01 6.02
CA GLU A 381 18.71 -19.48 5.91
C GLU A 381 17.96 -19.96 4.67
N LYS A 382 16.77 -19.40 4.40
CA LYS A 382 15.95 -19.76 3.24
C LYS A 382 16.48 -19.23 1.91
N LEU A 383 17.41 -18.26 1.94
CA LEU A 383 18.01 -17.67 0.73
C LEU A 383 18.67 -18.74 -0.16
N LYS A 384 19.38 -19.70 0.43
CA LYS A 384 20.08 -20.76 -0.32
C LYS A 384 19.13 -21.56 -1.22
N GLY A 385 18.04 -22.07 -0.65
CA GLY A 385 17.04 -22.82 -1.40
C GLY A 385 16.32 -21.97 -2.46
N ALA A 386 16.07 -20.69 -2.16
CA ALA A 386 15.48 -19.76 -3.13
C ALA A 386 16.40 -19.51 -4.33
N VAL A 387 17.71 -19.36 -4.08
CA VAL A 387 18.73 -19.13 -5.12
C VAL A 387 18.91 -20.37 -6.00
N GLU A 388 18.86 -21.58 -5.44
CA GLU A 388 18.90 -22.81 -6.25
C GLU A 388 17.73 -22.86 -7.25
N GLY A 389 16.51 -22.54 -6.80
CA GLY A 389 15.29 -22.63 -7.61
C GLY A 389 14.95 -21.41 -8.47
N SER A 390 15.63 -20.27 -8.32
CA SER A 390 15.22 -18.99 -8.93
C SER A 390 16.40 -18.27 -9.59
N LYS A 391 16.15 -17.53 -10.67
CA LYS A 391 17.15 -16.66 -11.32
C LYS A 391 17.36 -15.37 -10.54
N LEU A 392 16.25 -14.80 -10.06
CA LEU A 392 16.22 -13.56 -9.29
C LEU A 392 15.62 -13.82 -7.91
N VAL A 393 16.31 -13.37 -6.86
CA VAL A 393 15.84 -13.45 -5.48
C VAL A 393 15.88 -12.07 -4.84
N PHE A 394 14.74 -11.61 -4.36
CA PHE A 394 14.63 -10.47 -3.45
C PHE A 394 14.51 -10.99 -2.02
N CYS A 395 15.27 -10.43 -1.09
CA CYS A 395 15.22 -10.79 0.33
C CYS A 395 15.22 -9.51 1.18
N LYS A 396 14.24 -9.34 2.07
CA LYS A 396 14.15 -8.19 2.96
C LYS A 396 14.58 -8.56 4.37
N LEU A 397 15.55 -7.83 4.91
CA LEU A 397 16.04 -7.96 6.28
C LEU A 397 15.44 -6.81 7.12
N SER A 398 14.29 -7.07 7.75
CA SER A 398 13.46 -6.05 8.40
C SER A 398 13.76 -5.83 9.89
N ASP A 399 14.57 -6.68 10.53
CA ASP A 399 14.90 -6.58 11.95
C ASP A 399 16.06 -5.60 12.23
N PHE A 400 16.63 -4.97 11.18
CA PHE A 400 17.66 -3.93 11.32
C PHE A 400 17.04 -2.62 11.83
N GLU A 401 17.10 -2.40 13.15
CA GLU A 401 16.36 -1.31 13.77
C GLU A 401 17.07 0.05 13.77
N GLU A 402 18.28 0.07 14.31
CA GLU A 402 19.13 1.25 14.42
C GLU A 402 20.58 0.81 14.18
N ALA A 403 21.38 1.67 13.55
CA ALA A 403 22.78 1.39 13.26
C ALA A 403 23.67 1.50 14.50
N SER A 404 23.41 0.66 15.50
CA SER A 404 24.36 0.38 16.57
C SER A 404 25.47 -0.53 16.06
N LYS A 405 26.62 -0.52 16.76
CA LYS A 405 27.74 -1.41 16.41
C LYS A 405 27.33 -2.88 16.40
N GLU A 406 26.53 -3.31 17.38
CA GLU A 406 26.01 -4.68 17.47
C GLU A 406 25.13 -5.06 16.27
N GLN A 407 24.23 -4.16 15.86
CA GLN A 407 23.36 -4.37 14.70
C GLN A 407 24.17 -4.44 13.40
N MET A 408 25.20 -3.61 13.24
CA MET A 408 26.10 -3.66 12.09
C MET A 408 26.88 -4.98 12.03
N VAL A 409 27.39 -5.47 13.16
CA VAL A 409 28.10 -6.77 13.23
C VAL A 409 27.15 -7.95 12.96
N LYS A 410 25.90 -7.87 13.44
CA LYS A 410 24.86 -8.86 13.11
C LYS A 410 24.59 -8.86 11.61
N LEU A 411 24.38 -7.69 11.00
CA LEU A 411 24.14 -7.54 9.57
C LEU A 411 25.34 -8.04 8.75
N ASP A 412 26.57 -7.69 9.10
CA ASP A 412 27.79 -8.17 8.41
C ASP A 412 27.82 -9.71 8.34
N ARG A 413 27.51 -10.38 9.46
CA ARG A 413 27.42 -11.84 9.52
C ARG A 413 26.30 -12.41 8.65
N GLN A 414 25.14 -11.77 8.63
CA GLN A 414 24.00 -12.17 7.79
C GLN A 414 24.32 -12.03 6.30
N LEU A 415 24.93 -10.91 5.90
CA LEU A 415 25.37 -10.67 4.54
C LEU A 415 26.48 -11.65 4.11
N TYR A 416 27.43 -11.96 5.00
CA TYR A 416 28.46 -12.98 4.75
C TYR A 416 27.84 -14.34 4.45
N ARG A 417 26.90 -14.80 5.29
CA ARG A 417 26.20 -16.08 5.09
C ARG A 417 25.45 -16.09 3.77
N ALA A 418 24.67 -15.04 3.50
CA ALA A 418 23.92 -14.88 2.26
C ALA A 418 24.84 -14.95 1.02
N TRP A 419 25.99 -14.27 1.05
CA TRP A 419 26.96 -14.27 -0.04
C TRP A 419 27.72 -15.60 -0.17
N ASN A 420 28.07 -16.23 0.95
CA ASN A 420 28.83 -17.48 0.98
C ASN A 420 28.06 -18.64 0.34
N ASP A 421 26.73 -18.61 0.41
CA ASP A 421 25.87 -19.66 -0.16
C ASP A 421 25.54 -19.47 -1.64
N LEU A 422 25.88 -18.33 -2.23
CA LEU A 422 25.63 -18.09 -3.66
C LEU A 422 26.51 -18.96 -4.55
N PRO A 423 26.03 -19.40 -5.72
CA PRO A 423 26.92 -19.98 -6.72
C PRO A 423 27.88 -18.92 -7.26
N ALA A 424 28.97 -19.38 -7.89
CA ALA A 424 29.82 -18.48 -8.63
C ALA A 424 29.06 -17.81 -9.79
N ASN A 425 29.59 -16.69 -10.24
CA ASN A 425 28.96 -15.77 -11.18
C ASN A 425 27.59 -15.27 -10.70
N SER A 426 27.46 -14.96 -9.41
CA SER A 426 26.25 -14.34 -8.87
C SER A 426 26.45 -12.84 -8.64
N LEU A 427 25.46 -12.04 -9.05
CA LEU A 427 25.37 -10.63 -8.71
C LEU A 427 24.67 -10.48 -7.35
N PHE A 428 25.33 -9.82 -6.41
CA PHE A 428 24.82 -9.58 -5.07
C PHE A 428 24.72 -8.08 -4.81
N ILE A 429 23.50 -7.62 -4.57
CA ILE A 429 23.15 -6.21 -4.38
C ILE A 429 22.56 -6.05 -2.99
N VAL A 430 23.09 -5.12 -2.20
CA VAL A 430 22.49 -4.71 -0.94
C VAL A 430 21.98 -3.29 -1.10
N LEU A 431 20.69 -3.09 -0.85
CA LEU A 431 20.00 -1.81 -0.95
C LEU A 431 19.60 -1.35 0.44
N GLY A 432 20.05 -0.16 0.80
CA GLY A 432 19.66 0.52 2.03
C GLY A 432 18.77 1.71 1.72
N GLU A 433 17.72 1.90 2.50
CA GLU A 433 16.81 3.04 2.36
C GLU A 433 16.59 3.76 3.69
N ASN A 434 16.07 4.98 3.61
CA ASN A 434 15.66 5.70 4.81
C ASN A 434 14.20 5.38 5.12
N ASP A 435 13.90 5.19 6.40
CA ASP A 435 12.52 5.00 6.82
C ASP A 435 11.68 6.24 6.54
N VAL A 436 10.50 6.02 5.95
CA VAL A 436 9.49 7.06 5.82
C VAL A 436 8.88 7.33 7.20
N LYS A 437 9.40 8.37 7.85
CA LYS A 437 8.97 8.78 9.18
C LYS A 437 7.44 8.97 9.26
N PRO A 438 6.74 8.44 10.28
CA PRO A 438 5.29 8.59 10.44
C PRO A 438 4.80 10.05 10.38
N GLU A 439 5.64 11.00 10.78
CA GLU A 439 5.36 12.43 10.72
C GLU A 439 5.21 12.96 9.28
N ILE A 440 5.83 12.34 8.28
CA ILE A 440 5.61 12.68 6.85
C ILE A 440 4.14 12.41 6.52
N SER A 441 3.65 11.21 6.85
CA SER A 441 2.26 10.81 6.64
C SER A 441 1.30 11.66 7.47
N GLN A 442 1.67 12.04 8.70
CA GLN A 442 0.85 12.94 9.52
C GLN A 442 0.73 14.35 8.92
N LEU A 443 1.85 14.95 8.49
CA LEU A 443 1.87 16.28 7.86
C LEU A 443 1.11 16.27 6.52
N ASN A 444 1.21 15.20 5.74
CA ASN A 444 0.40 15.04 4.52
C ASN A 444 -1.09 14.90 4.82
N ARG A 445 -1.47 14.15 5.86
CA ARG A 445 -2.87 14.07 6.30
C ARG A 445 -3.40 15.44 6.70
N GLN A 446 -2.66 16.19 7.51
CA GLN A 446 -2.99 17.56 7.89
C GLN A 446 -3.11 18.48 6.66
N ARG A 447 -2.18 18.37 5.70
CA ARG A 447 -2.21 19.10 4.42
C ARG A 447 -3.49 18.83 3.64
N CYS A 448 -3.82 17.56 3.42
CA CYS A 448 -4.99 17.15 2.65
C CYS A 448 -6.29 17.59 3.32
N GLN A 449 -6.41 17.42 4.63
CA GLN A 449 -7.58 17.84 5.40
C GLN A 449 -7.77 19.36 5.36
N TYR A 450 -6.70 20.13 5.62
CA TYR A 450 -6.76 21.59 5.60
C TYR A 450 -7.23 22.13 4.25
N PHE A 451 -6.65 21.67 3.14
CA PHE A 451 -7.06 22.13 1.81
C PHE A 451 -8.44 21.59 1.38
N ARG A 452 -8.89 20.46 1.94
CA ARG A 452 -10.27 19.98 1.75
C ARG A 452 -11.28 20.93 2.41
N LYS A 453 -11.07 21.29 3.67
CA LYS A 453 -11.90 22.25 4.42
C LYS A 453 -12.02 23.59 3.69
N LEU A 454 -10.89 24.14 3.21
CA LEU A 454 -10.89 25.39 2.42
C LEU A 454 -11.70 25.27 1.11
N ARG A 455 -11.59 24.14 0.40
CA ARG A 455 -12.39 23.90 -0.82
C ARG A 455 -13.89 23.75 -0.54
N GLN A 456 -14.25 23.34 0.66
CA GLN A 456 -15.64 23.26 1.13
C GLN A 456 -16.20 24.63 1.58
N GLY A 457 -15.39 25.69 1.50
CA GLY A 457 -15.82 27.05 1.83
C GLY A 457 -15.55 27.48 3.27
N GLU A 458 -14.92 26.64 4.08
CA GLU A 458 -14.51 27.02 5.44
C GLU A 458 -13.48 28.17 5.39
N LYS A 459 -13.68 29.17 6.26
CA LYS A 459 -12.73 30.26 6.38
C LYS A 459 -11.50 29.79 7.14
N ARG A 460 -10.31 30.24 6.75
CA ARG A 460 -9.06 29.91 7.45
C ARG A 460 -9.11 30.22 8.96
N SER A 461 -9.85 31.25 9.35
CA SER A 461 -10.02 31.65 10.76
C SER A 461 -10.84 30.67 11.58
N SER A 462 -11.79 29.93 10.98
CA SER A 462 -12.63 28.94 11.67
C SER A 462 -11.95 27.59 11.86
N ILE A 463 -10.89 27.29 11.09
CA ILE A 463 -10.12 26.05 11.24
C ILE A 463 -9.21 26.16 12.47
N ALA A 464 -9.23 25.15 13.35
CA ALA A 464 -8.35 25.06 14.52
C ALA A 464 -6.87 25.23 14.15
N VAL A 465 -6.09 25.97 14.95
CA VAL A 465 -4.68 26.28 14.63
C VAL A 465 -3.84 25.03 14.42
N THR A 466 -4.10 23.97 15.20
CA THR A 466 -3.47 22.65 15.09
C THR A 466 -3.73 21.95 13.75
N ASP A 467 -4.84 22.26 13.08
CA ASP A 467 -5.23 21.64 11.80
C ASP A 467 -4.75 22.47 10.60
N ARG A 468 -4.20 23.67 10.83
CA ARG A 468 -3.80 24.58 9.75
C ARG A 468 -2.49 24.12 9.12
N PHE A 469 -2.51 23.86 7.81
CA PHE A 469 -1.29 23.63 7.05
C PHE A 469 -0.74 24.95 6.47
N GLY A 470 0.50 25.28 6.84
CA GLY A 470 1.11 26.59 6.56
C GLY A 470 2.51 26.48 5.98
N TYR A 471 3.18 27.62 5.80
CA TYR A 471 4.52 27.66 5.20
C TYR A 471 5.56 26.86 6.00
N GLY A 472 5.55 26.95 7.34
CA GLY A 472 6.44 26.16 8.21
C GLY A 472 6.24 24.65 8.05
N HIS A 473 4.99 24.19 8.08
CA HIS A 473 4.63 22.79 7.82
C HIS A 473 5.09 22.34 6.43
N LYS A 474 4.88 23.16 5.40
CA LYS A 474 5.34 22.89 4.03
C LYS A 474 6.85 22.75 3.93
N LYS A 475 7.61 23.64 4.57
CA LYS A 475 9.09 23.60 4.59
C LYS A 475 9.60 22.36 5.34
N LYS A 476 9.01 22.06 6.51
CA LYS A 476 9.33 20.87 7.30
C LYS A 476 9.07 19.58 6.50
N LEU A 477 7.87 19.45 5.92
CA LEU A 477 7.49 18.30 5.11
C LEU A 477 8.45 18.09 3.93
N LYS A 478 8.74 19.15 3.16
CA LYS A 478 9.70 19.08 2.05
C LYS A 478 11.07 18.58 2.52
N SER A 479 11.59 19.13 3.62
CA SER A 479 12.89 18.72 4.16
C SER A 479 12.91 17.26 4.60
N MET A 480 11.84 16.79 5.25
CA MET A 480 11.72 15.39 5.68
C MET A 480 11.62 14.44 4.49
N VAL A 481 10.86 14.82 3.45
CA VAL A 481 10.74 14.04 2.21
C VAL A 481 12.07 13.97 1.48
N GLU A 482 12.82 15.08 1.39
CA GLU A 482 14.14 15.07 0.75
C GLU A 482 15.16 14.22 1.51
N GLU A 483 15.07 14.15 2.84
CA GLU A 483 15.89 13.23 3.63
C GLU A 483 15.47 11.77 3.45
N ALA A 484 14.15 11.51 3.40
CA ALA A 484 13.59 10.18 3.19
C ALA A 484 13.86 9.63 1.77
N LYS A 485 14.15 10.49 0.78
CA LYS A 485 14.55 10.07 -0.57
C LYS A 485 15.97 9.53 -0.66
N LYS A 486 16.81 9.70 0.37
CA LYS A 486 18.18 9.20 0.37
C LYS A 486 18.19 7.69 0.59
N ALA A 487 18.97 7.01 -0.22
CA ALA A 487 19.19 5.57 -0.16
C ALA A 487 20.65 5.26 -0.53
N VAL A 488 21.05 4.01 -0.40
CA VAL A 488 22.37 3.52 -0.81
C VAL A 488 22.26 2.19 -1.53
N ALA A 489 23.17 1.93 -2.45
CA ALA A 489 23.40 0.61 -3.02
C ALA A 489 24.85 0.19 -2.84
N LEU A 490 25.01 -1.10 -2.57
CA LEU A 490 26.29 -1.80 -2.51
C LEU A 490 26.23 -2.96 -3.48
N PHE A 491 27.19 -3.04 -4.39
CA PHE A 491 27.26 -4.09 -5.41
C PHE A 491 28.51 -4.93 -5.19
N THR A 492 28.36 -6.25 -5.27
CA THR A 492 29.48 -7.16 -5.38
C THR A 492 29.12 -8.34 -6.27
N VAL A 493 30.16 -9.01 -6.77
CA VAL A 493 30.01 -10.18 -7.63
C VAL A 493 30.80 -11.32 -7.03
N LYS A 494 30.17 -12.48 -6.91
CA LYS A 494 30.86 -13.72 -6.59
C LYS A 494 31.41 -14.31 -7.89
N MET A 495 32.72 -14.28 -8.08
CA MET A 495 33.39 -14.88 -9.25
C MET A 495 33.85 -16.31 -8.92
N GLU A 496 34.04 -17.15 -9.94
CA GLU A 496 34.86 -18.36 -9.78
C GLU A 496 36.29 -17.94 -9.38
N ILE A 497 36.87 -18.64 -8.40
CA ILE A 497 38.25 -18.42 -7.94
C ILE A 497 39.20 -19.21 -8.84
#